data_AF-A0A527CRU6-F1
#
_entry.id   AF-A0A527CRU6-F1
#
_cell.length_a   1.000
_cell.length_b   1.000
_cell.length_c   1.000
_cell.angle_alpha   90.00
_cell.angle_beta   90.00
_cell.angle_gamma   90.00
#
_symmetry.space_group_name_H-M   'P 1'
#
loop_
_entity.id
_entity.type
_entity.pdbx_description
1 polymer ?
#
loop_
_entity_poly.entity_id
_entity_poly.type
_entity_poly.pdbx_seq_one_letter_code
_entity_poly.pdbx_strand_id
1 'polypeptide(L)' 'PIMVRTETVAMADYAPRTSLTGVIAARTLNNLSFRVGGRVAERLVDVGQHVDQGAVLARIDPQEQESDLRSA' A
#
# COMPACT_ATOMS: atom_id res chain seq x y z
N PRO A 1 -41.46 -57.99 9.03
CA PRO A 1 -41.66 -56.60 8.57
C PRO A 1 -40.44 -55.74 8.91
N ILE A 2 -39.85 -55.08 7.92
CA ILE A 2 -38.71 -54.16 8.13
C ILE A 2 -39.25 -52.75 8.37
N MET A 3 -38.92 -52.18 9.53
CA MET A 3 -39.27 -50.78 9.84
C MET A 3 -38.30 -49.84 9.13
N VAL A 4 -38.84 -48.74 8.60
CA VAL A 4 -38.10 -47.65 7.98
C VAL A 4 -38.44 -46.35 8.67
N ARG A 5 -37.46 -45.46 8.77
CA ARG A 5 -37.65 -44.10 9.28
C ARG A 5 -37.72 -43.14 8.10
N THR A 6 -38.77 -42.34 8.04
CA THR A 6 -38.91 -41.26 7.06
C THR A 6 -38.63 -39.92 7.74
N GLU A 7 -38.18 -38.96 6.93
CA GLU A 7 -38.04 -37.56 7.34
C GLU A 7 -38.62 -36.68 6.24
N THR A 8 -39.32 -35.61 6.63
CA THR A 8 -39.93 -34.66 5.70
C THR A 8 -38.88 -33.65 5.26
N VAL A 9 -38.68 -33.51 3.95
CA VAL A 9 -37.74 -32.52 3.39
C VAL A 9 -38.29 -31.12 3.63
N ALA A 10 -37.44 -30.24 4.16
CA ALA A 10 -37.69 -28.80 4.28
C ALA A 10 -36.64 -28.02 3.51
N MET A 11 -37.06 -26.90 2.89
CA MET A 11 -36.12 -25.95 2.32
C MET A 11 -35.36 -25.28 3.47
N ALA A 12 -34.03 -25.26 3.36
CA ALA A 12 -33.16 -24.55 4.28
C ALA A 12 -32.22 -23.64 3.49
N ASP A 13 -31.98 -22.44 4.02
CA ASP A 13 -30.98 -21.55 3.46
C ASP A 13 -29.59 -22.12 3.73
N TYR A 14 -29.03 -22.77 2.71
CA TYR A 14 -27.72 -23.40 2.77
C TYR A 14 -26.65 -22.47 2.19
N ALA A 15 -25.94 -21.77 3.08
CA ALA A 15 -24.82 -20.89 2.72
C ALA A 15 -23.57 -21.28 3.51
N PRO A 16 -22.83 -22.32 3.06
CA PRO A 16 -21.61 -22.75 3.75
C PRO A 16 -20.56 -21.64 3.69
N ARG A 17 -19.89 -21.39 4.82
CA ARG A 17 -18.78 -20.44 4.88
C ARG A 17 -17.58 -21.04 4.16
N THR A 18 -17.10 -20.36 3.13
CA THR A 18 -15.86 -20.72 2.43
C THR A 18 -14.74 -19.82 2.91
N SER A 19 -13.62 -20.42 3.34
CA SER A 19 -12.38 -19.70 3.65
C SER A 19 -11.43 -19.75 2.46
N LEU A 20 -10.82 -18.62 2.12
CA LEU A 20 -9.81 -18.51 1.07
C LEU A 20 -8.48 -18.08 1.70
N THR A 21 -7.38 -18.64 1.24
CA THR A 21 -6.03 -18.22 1.62
C THR A 21 -5.48 -17.23 0.61
N GLY A 22 -4.72 -16.25 1.06
CA GLY A 22 -4.08 -15.25 0.20
C GLY A 22 -3.12 -14.36 0.96
N VAL A 23 -2.47 -13.45 0.25
CA VAL A 23 -1.55 -12.47 0.82
C VAL A 23 -2.14 -11.08 0.67
N ILE A 24 -2.05 -10.26 1.72
CA ILE A 24 -2.39 -8.85 1.67
C ILE A 24 -1.18 -8.09 1.14
N ALA A 25 -1.36 -7.32 0.07
CA ALA A 25 -0.35 -6.44 -0.49
C ALA A 25 -0.90 -5.01 -0.62
N ALA A 26 0.01 -4.04 -0.64
CA ALA A 26 -0.35 -2.66 -0.92
C ALA A 26 -0.98 -2.55 -2.31
N ARG A 27 -2.10 -1.84 -2.42
CA ARG A 27 -2.75 -1.56 -3.72
C ARG A 27 -1.80 -0.82 -4.67
N THR A 28 -0.95 0.04 -4.11
CA THR A 28 0.00 0.87 -4.84
C THR A 28 1.27 1.01 -4.01
N LEU A 29 2.41 0.86 -4.67
CA LEU A 29 3.73 1.03 -4.07
C LEU A 29 4.48 2.07 -4.90
N ASN A 30 4.88 3.17 -4.25
CA ASN A 30 5.58 4.26 -4.92
C ASN A 30 7.05 4.28 -4.49
N ASN A 31 7.95 4.00 -5.43
CA ASN A 31 9.39 4.16 -5.21
C ASN A 31 9.78 5.58 -5.59
N LEU A 32 9.86 6.45 -4.59
CA LEU A 32 10.19 7.86 -4.76
C LEU A 32 11.71 8.04 -4.89
N SER A 33 12.11 8.88 -5.82
CA SER A 33 13.50 9.31 -6.01
C SER A 33 13.54 10.80 -6.38
N PHE A 34 14.68 11.43 -6.12
CA PHE A 34 14.93 12.77 -6.63
C PHE A 34 15.10 12.72 -8.15
N ARG A 35 14.56 13.74 -8.83
CA ARG A 35 14.61 13.85 -10.31
C ARG A 35 15.99 14.27 -10.82
N VAL A 36 16.80 14.88 -9.97
CA VAL A 36 18.16 15.32 -10.27
C VAL A 36 19.12 14.69 -9.28
N GLY A 37 20.36 14.49 -9.71
CA GLY A 37 21.45 14.13 -8.82
C GLY A 37 21.75 15.27 -7.84
N GLY A 38 22.22 14.92 -6.65
CA GLY A 38 22.61 15.89 -5.64
C GLY A 38 22.74 15.28 -4.26
N ARG A 39 23.33 16.03 -3.32
CA ARG A 39 23.43 15.64 -1.91
C ARG A 39 22.08 15.83 -1.22
N VAL A 40 21.64 14.87 -0.41
CA VAL A 40 20.46 15.05 0.44
C VAL A 40 20.79 16.04 1.55
N ALA A 41 20.02 17.12 1.66
CA ALA A 41 20.17 18.11 2.72
C ALA A 41 19.44 17.68 3.99
N GLU A 42 18.19 17.24 3.85
CA GLU A 42 17.35 16.83 4.99
C GLU A 42 16.26 15.84 4.59
N ARG A 43 15.79 15.09 5.59
CA ARG A 43 14.62 14.20 5.54
C ARG A 43 13.60 14.69 6.56
N LEU A 44 12.38 14.94 6.11
CA LEU A 44 11.32 15.61 6.87
C LEU A 44 10.30 14.64 7.48
N VAL A 45 10.41 13.33 7.20
CA VAL A 45 9.45 12.30 7.63
C VAL A 45 10.17 11.03 8.04
N ASP A 46 9.63 10.30 9.03
CA ASP A 46 10.16 9.04 9.56
C ASP A 46 9.65 7.77 8.88
N VAL A 47 10.43 6.70 9.01
CA VAL A 47 10.06 5.38 8.50
C VAL A 47 8.81 4.90 9.23
N GLY A 48 7.79 4.50 8.47
CA GLY A 48 6.49 4.09 9.01
C GLY A 48 5.53 5.25 9.30
N GLN A 49 5.97 6.50 9.15
CA GLN A 49 5.10 7.66 9.29
C GLN A 49 4.08 7.72 8.13
N HIS A 50 2.83 8.02 8.46
CA HIS A 50 1.80 8.29 7.46
C HIS A 50 2.01 9.68 6.86
N VAL A 51 1.82 9.81 5.54
CA VAL A 51 2.02 11.06 4.81
C VAL A 51 0.88 11.28 3.83
N ASP A 52 0.47 12.53 3.70
CA ASP A 52 -0.59 12.94 2.78
C ASP A 52 -0.03 13.27 1.39
N GLN A 53 -0.93 13.32 0.41
CA GLN A 53 -0.56 13.77 -0.93
C GLN A 53 0.01 15.18 -0.90
N GLY A 54 1.17 15.37 -1.56
CA GLY A 54 1.85 16.66 -1.62
C GLY A 54 2.77 16.94 -0.43
N ALA A 55 2.84 16.06 0.56
CA ALA A 55 3.80 16.19 1.66
C ALA A 55 5.24 16.15 1.14
N VAL A 56 6.06 17.11 1.58
CA VAL A 56 7.49 17.14 1.25
C VAL A 56 8.20 16.15 2.17
N LEU A 57 8.80 15.11 1.57
CA LEU A 57 9.43 14.03 2.33
C LEU A 57 10.92 14.28 2.61
N ALA A 58 11.62 14.93 1.69
CA ALA A 58 13.04 15.21 1.77
C ALA A 58 13.44 16.34 0.81
N ARG A 59 14.60 16.97 1.04
CA ARG A 59 15.17 18.01 0.18
C ARG A 59 16.62 17.68 -0.19
N ILE A 60 17.01 18.07 -1.41
CA ILE A 60 18.41 18.08 -1.86
C ILE A 60 19.04 19.44 -1.59
N ASP A 61 20.36 19.46 -1.46
CA ASP A 61 21.18 20.65 -1.29
C ASP A 61 21.08 21.55 -2.53
N PRO A 62 20.53 22.77 -2.43
CA PRO A 62 20.26 23.62 -3.58
C PRO A 62 21.51 24.30 -4.15
N GLN A 63 22.66 24.26 -3.45
CA GLN A 63 23.85 25.01 -3.86
C GLN A 63 24.38 24.58 -5.22
N GLU A 64 24.30 23.29 -5.55
CA GLU A 64 24.71 22.77 -6.85
C GLU A 64 23.85 23.36 -7.98
N GLN A 65 22.52 23.32 -7.84
CA GLN A 65 21.62 23.85 -8.87
C GLN A 65 21.66 25.37 -8.96
N GLU A 66 21.88 26.08 -7.85
CA GLU A 66 22.04 27.53 -7.87
C GLU A 66 23.35 27.95 -8.56
N SER A 67 24.43 27.19 -8.37
CA SER A 67 25.70 27.43 -9.06
C SER A 67 25.57 27.24 -10.58
N ASP A 68 24.84 26.21 -11.02
CA ASP A 68 24.58 25.95 -12.44
C ASP A 68 23.79 27.10 -13.07
N LEU A 69 22.75 27.61 -12.40
CA LEU A 69 21.94 28.73 -12.89
C LEU A 69 22.72 30.05 -13.00
N ARG A 70 23.68 30.31 -12.10
CA ARG A 70 24.51 31.53 -12.13
C ARG A 70 25.58 31.49 -13.21
N SER A 71 25.94 30.29 -13.67
CA SER A 71 27.00 30.07 -14.65
C SER A 71 26.47 30.00 -16.10
N ALA A 72 25.14 30.02 -16.27
CA ALA A 72 24.43 30.08 -17.55
C ALA A 72 24.17 31.53 -17.98
#